data_AF-A0A2P4XSX5-F1
#
_entry.id   AF-A0A2P4XSX5-F1
#
_cell.length_a   1.000
_cell.length_b   1.000
_cell.length_c   1.000
_cell.angle_alpha   90.00
_cell.angle_beta   90.00
_cell.angle_gamma   90.00
#
_symmetry.space_group_name_H-M   'P 1'
#
loop_
_entity.id
_entity.type
_entity.pdbx_description
1 polymer ?
#
loop_
_entity_poly.entity_id
_entity_poly.type
_entity_poly.pdbx_seq_one_letter_code
_entity_poly.pdbx_strand_id
1 'polypeptide(L)'
;MHGLTPFMIAPTCIIAGLGMSLGFEIATAPGATGDYHTNLRSKAETALQLLRGGKFDFGFVHVKAVDDAGHDRDVAKKVHFTERADEMISLLLEGIHADCGEEDNEVTIVVTGDHTTPVKYGDHTFEPVPFAIARVGNAYERLQHFKNGGDPANVNNLPPGPLTDGVSRFSELAVARGALGRFAGDQVINLVKGFREYEL
;
A
#
# COMPACT_ATOMS: atom_id res chain seq x y z
N MET A 1 13.18 5.04 14.61
CA MET A 1 13.58 5.30 13.21
C MET A 1 12.75 6.47 12.70
N HIS A 2 13.34 7.54 12.14
CA HIS A 2 12.61 8.75 11.66
C HIS A 2 11.62 9.45 12.64
N GLY A 3 11.70 9.17 13.95
CA GLY A 3 10.73 9.68 14.95
C GLY A 3 9.40 8.91 15.01
N LEU A 4 9.27 7.80 14.26
CA LEU A 4 8.10 6.95 14.21
C LEU A 4 8.28 5.71 15.09
N THR A 5 7.16 5.17 15.58
CA THR A 5 7.02 3.92 16.34
C THR A 5 6.36 2.85 15.46
N PRO A 6 7.17 1.96 14.84
CA PRO A 6 6.69 1.12 13.76
C PRO A 6 6.31 -0.32 14.16
N PHE A 7 5.30 -0.88 13.50
CA PHE A 7 5.07 -2.33 13.45
C PHE A 7 5.13 -2.86 12.01
N MET A 8 5.39 -4.16 11.87
CA MET A 8 5.45 -4.84 10.58
C MET A 8 4.68 -6.16 10.61
N ILE A 9 3.82 -6.38 9.62
CA ILE A 9 3.17 -7.67 9.34
C ILE A 9 3.84 -8.27 8.10
N ALA A 10 4.87 -9.09 8.34
CA ALA A 10 5.64 -9.75 7.30
C ALA A 10 5.94 -11.20 7.72
N PRO A 11 5.17 -12.20 7.24
CA PRO A 11 5.41 -13.60 7.60
C PRO A 11 6.70 -14.18 6.99
N THR A 12 7.24 -13.55 5.94
CA THR A 12 8.50 -13.97 5.31
C THR A 12 9.69 -13.60 6.20
N CYS A 13 10.47 -14.60 6.63
CA CYS A 13 11.54 -14.42 7.62
C CYS A 13 12.59 -13.37 7.23
N ILE A 14 12.93 -13.24 5.94
CA ILE A 14 13.93 -12.25 5.49
C ILE A 14 13.43 -10.80 5.69
N ILE A 15 12.16 -10.54 5.38
CA ILE A 15 11.55 -9.22 5.54
C ILE A 15 11.34 -8.91 7.02
N ALA A 16 10.87 -9.88 7.81
CA ALA A 16 10.76 -9.74 9.25
C ALA A 16 12.12 -9.44 9.91
N GLY A 17 13.18 -10.15 9.51
CA GLY A 17 14.53 -9.94 10.04
C GLY A 17 15.09 -8.54 9.72
N LEU A 18 14.82 -8.03 8.52
CA LEU A 18 15.14 -6.64 8.16
C LEU A 18 14.37 -5.64 9.05
N GLY A 19 13.05 -5.85 9.23
CA GLY A 19 12.24 -5.02 10.12
C GLY A 19 12.78 -5.01 11.56
N MET A 20 13.10 -6.17 12.11
CA MET A 20 13.69 -6.29 13.45
C MET A 20 15.02 -5.54 13.58
N SER A 21 15.87 -5.62 12.55
CA SER A 21 17.15 -4.91 12.50
C SER A 21 16.98 -3.38 12.50
N LEU A 22 15.81 -2.90 12.06
CA LEU A 22 15.44 -1.49 12.02
C LEU A 22 14.58 -1.04 13.23
N GLY A 23 14.30 -1.96 14.16
CA GLY A 23 13.51 -1.69 15.38
C GLY A 23 11.99 -1.79 15.20
N PHE A 24 11.50 -2.49 14.17
CA PHE A 24 10.08 -2.78 14.03
C PHE A 24 9.63 -3.85 15.01
N GLU A 25 8.45 -3.66 15.59
CA GLU A 25 7.74 -4.75 16.25
C GLU A 25 7.09 -5.64 15.19
N ILE A 26 7.46 -6.93 15.17
CA ILE A 26 6.89 -7.88 14.22
C ILE A 26 5.55 -8.40 14.77
N ALA A 27 4.48 -8.09 14.04
CA ALA A 27 3.13 -8.50 14.35
C ALA A 27 2.73 -9.74 13.55
N THR A 28 2.10 -10.70 14.25
CA THR A 28 1.59 -11.94 13.64
C THR A 28 0.10 -11.79 13.37
N ALA A 29 -0.29 -11.89 12.09
CA ALA A 29 -1.68 -11.95 11.68
C ALA A 29 -2.12 -13.43 11.51
N PRO A 30 -3.23 -13.87 12.12
CA PRO A 30 -3.74 -15.24 11.96
C PRO A 30 -3.87 -15.70 10.50
N GLY A 31 -3.22 -16.81 10.15
CA GLY A 31 -3.27 -17.37 8.80
C GLY A 31 -2.49 -16.57 7.75
N ALA A 32 -1.73 -15.55 8.14
CA ALA A 32 -0.77 -14.90 7.24
C ALA A 32 0.48 -15.78 7.06
N THR A 33 0.44 -16.69 6.09
CA THR A 33 1.53 -17.65 5.83
C THR A 33 2.66 -17.08 4.99
N GLY A 34 2.40 -16.05 4.18
CA GLY A 34 3.38 -15.52 3.24
C GLY A 34 3.53 -16.33 1.95
N ASP A 35 2.65 -17.31 1.72
CA ASP A 35 2.53 -18.08 0.48
C ASP A 35 1.13 -17.89 -0.14
N TYR A 36 0.75 -18.75 -1.09
CA TYR A 36 -0.56 -18.70 -1.75
C TYR A 36 -1.77 -19.03 -0.86
N HIS A 37 -1.56 -19.50 0.37
CA HIS A 37 -2.62 -19.72 1.36
C HIS A 37 -2.76 -18.54 2.34
N THR A 38 -2.03 -17.45 2.12
CA THR A 38 -1.97 -16.32 3.04
C THR A 38 -3.34 -15.64 3.18
N ASN A 39 -3.73 -15.36 4.43
CA ASN A 39 -4.92 -14.58 4.74
C ASN A 39 -4.60 -13.08 4.74
N LEU A 40 -4.81 -12.40 3.59
CA LEU A 40 -4.58 -10.95 3.48
C LEU A 40 -5.60 -10.12 4.29
N ARG A 41 -6.84 -10.59 4.41
CA ARG A 41 -7.86 -9.95 5.25
C ARG A 41 -7.41 -9.87 6.71
N SER A 42 -6.87 -10.96 7.24
CA SER A 42 -6.36 -10.98 8.61
C SER A 42 -5.18 -10.02 8.80
N LYS A 43 -4.33 -9.81 7.78
CA LYS A 43 -3.28 -8.78 7.84
C LYS A 43 -3.86 -7.38 7.99
N ALA A 44 -4.89 -7.04 7.19
CA ALA A 44 -5.57 -5.75 7.31
C ALA A 44 -6.24 -5.56 8.68
N GLU A 45 -7.01 -6.56 9.14
CA GLU A 45 -7.70 -6.51 10.45
C GLU A 45 -6.70 -6.36 11.61
N THR A 46 -5.57 -7.06 11.53
CA THR A 46 -4.48 -6.97 12.53
C THR A 46 -3.81 -5.60 12.50
N ALA A 47 -3.54 -5.05 11.31
CA ALA A 47 -2.96 -3.71 11.17
C ALA A 47 -3.87 -2.63 11.78
N LEU A 48 -5.17 -2.68 11.49
CA LEU A 48 -6.18 -1.78 12.06
C LEU A 48 -6.21 -1.89 13.59
N GLN A 49 -6.22 -3.11 14.14
CA GLN A 49 -6.21 -3.32 15.58
C GLN A 49 -4.98 -2.71 16.26
N LEU A 50 -3.80 -2.84 15.65
CA LEU A 50 -2.55 -2.30 16.19
C LEU A 50 -2.52 -0.77 16.15
N LEU A 51 -3.01 -0.17 15.06
CA LEU A 51 -3.14 1.28 14.93
C LEU A 51 -4.10 1.85 15.99
N ARG A 52 -5.27 1.22 16.19
CA ARG A 52 -6.24 1.60 17.24
C ARG A 52 -5.65 1.58 18.66
N GLY A 53 -4.67 0.72 18.90
CA GLY A 53 -4.04 0.59 20.22
C GLY A 53 -3.24 1.83 20.65
N GLY A 54 -2.99 2.79 19.75
CA GLY A 54 -2.28 4.04 20.04
C GLY A 54 -0.77 3.88 20.31
N LYS A 55 -0.27 2.65 20.35
CA LYS A 55 1.16 2.35 20.53
C LYS A 55 2.00 2.67 19.29
N PHE A 56 1.40 2.54 18.11
CA PHE A 56 2.11 2.65 16.84
C PHE A 56 1.54 3.77 15.98
N ASP A 57 2.44 4.46 15.28
CA ASP A 57 2.12 5.54 14.33
C ASP A 57 2.59 5.21 12.89
N PHE A 58 3.14 4.01 12.68
CA PHE A 58 3.62 3.53 11.39
C PHE A 58 3.40 2.02 11.24
N GLY A 59 2.61 1.62 10.24
CA GLY A 59 2.36 0.21 9.91
C GLY A 59 2.95 -0.17 8.57
N PHE A 60 3.68 -1.29 8.52
CA PHE A 60 4.18 -1.89 7.28
C PHE A 60 3.51 -3.26 7.05
N VAL A 61 2.76 -3.40 5.96
CA VAL A 61 2.06 -4.67 5.63
C VAL A 61 2.63 -5.24 4.34
N HIS A 62 3.25 -6.42 4.43
CA HIS A 62 3.94 -7.06 3.31
C HIS A 62 3.06 -8.12 2.61
N VAL A 63 3.07 -8.15 1.27
CA VAL A 63 2.34 -9.14 0.45
C VAL A 63 3.34 -9.89 -0.45
N LYS A 64 3.67 -11.14 -0.10
CA LYS A 64 4.67 -11.96 -0.82
C LYS A 64 4.11 -12.70 -2.04
N ALA A 65 2.88 -13.17 -2.00
CA ALA A 65 2.30 -14.06 -3.00
C ALA A 65 2.30 -13.51 -4.45
N VAL A 66 2.32 -12.17 -4.63
CA VAL A 66 2.40 -11.54 -5.95
C VAL A 66 3.77 -11.78 -6.60
N ASP A 67 4.83 -11.85 -5.80
CA ASP A 67 6.20 -12.11 -6.24
C ASP A 67 6.40 -13.60 -6.57
N ASP A 68 5.90 -14.51 -5.71
CA ASP A 68 5.94 -15.96 -5.98
C ASP A 68 5.26 -16.28 -7.32
N ALA A 69 4.11 -15.65 -7.61
CA ALA A 69 3.42 -15.85 -8.88
C ALA A 69 4.22 -15.30 -10.09
N GLY A 70 5.02 -14.25 -9.85
CA GLY A 70 5.99 -13.74 -10.81
C GLY A 70 7.05 -14.79 -11.15
N HIS A 71 7.68 -15.37 -10.12
CA HIS A 71 8.68 -16.44 -10.26
C HIS A 71 8.12 -17.70 -10.95
N ASP A 72 6.92 -18.13 -10.56
CA ASP A 72 6.23 -19.29 -11.14
C ASP A 72 5.75 -19.05 -12.58
N ARG A 73 5.91 -17.83 -13.10
CA ARG A 73 5.41 -17.39 -14.41
C ARG A 73 3.91 -17.62 -14.58
N ASP A 74 3.15 -17.48 -13.49
CA ASP A 74 1.71 -17.68 -13.47
C ASP A 74 0.98 -16.33 -13.51
N VAL A 75 0.56 -15.94 -14.72
CA VAL A 75 -0.16 -14.68 -14.96
C VAL A 75 -1.48 -14.64 -14.18
N ALA A 76 -2.24 -15.73 -14.20
CA ALA A 76 -3.56 -15.77 -13.57
C ALA A 76 -3.44 -15.61 -12.05
N LYS A 77 -2.47 -16.29 -11.45
CA LYS A 77 -2.19 -16.18 -10.02
C LYS A 77 -1.66 -14.81 -9.63
N LYS A 78 -0.80 -14.20 -10.47
CA LYS A 78 -0.28 -12.85 -10.22
C LYS A 78 -1.40 -11.80 -10.24
N VAL A 79 -2.32 -11.89 -11.21
CA VAL A 79 -3.52 -11.05 -11.26
C VAL A 79 -4.38 -11.28 -10.02
N HIS A 80 -4.69 -12.54 -9.69
CA HIS A 80 -5.50 -12.89 -8.52
C HIS A 80 -4.97 -12.28 -7.22
N PHE A 81 -3.67 -12.41 -6.91
CA PHE A 81 -3.11 -11.84 -5.69
C PHE A 81 -2.99 -10.31 -5.73
N THR A 82 -2.90 -9.70 -6.91
CA THR A 82 -2.99 -8.25 -7.05
C THR A 82 -4.40 -7.76 -6.69
N GLU A 83 -5.45 -8.44 -7.17
CA GLU A 83 -6.84 -8.14 -6.78
C GLU A 83 -7.10 -8.39 -5.28
N ARG A 84 -6.50 -9.44 -4.70
CA ARG A 84 -6.59 -9.68 -3.24
C ARG A 84 -5.88 -8.60 -2.43
N ALA A 85 -4.78 -8.04 -2.95
CA ALA A 85 -4.12 -6.90 -2.33
C ALA A 85 -4.99 -5.63 -2.43
N ASP A 86 -5.68 -5.41 -3.54
CA ASP A 86 -6.65 -4.32 -3.71
C ASP A 86 -7.80 -4.43 -2.68
N GLU A 87 -8.37 -5.62 -2.48
CA GLU A 87 -9.37 -5.85 -1.42
C GLU A 87 -8.82 -5.56 -0.01
N MET A 88 -7.57 -5.95 0.27
CA MET A 88 -6.90 -5.65 1.53
C MET A 88 -6.73 -4.14 1.74
N ILE A 89 -6.38 -3.39 0.68
CA ILE A 89 -6.28 -1.93 0.71
C ILE A 89 -7.66 -1.31 0.97
N SER A 90 -8.72 -1.77 0.30
CA SER A 90 -10.10 -1.32 0.58
C SER A 90 -10.45 -1.48 2.06
N LEU A 91 -10.14 -2.65 2.65
CA LEU A 91 -10.40 -2.90 4.07
C LEU A 91 -9.64 -1.95 5.01
N LEU A 92 -8.38 -1.63 4.67
CA LEU A 92 -7.58 -0.67 5.43
C LEU A 92 -8.19 0.73 5.35
N LEU A 93 -8.57 1.19 4.15
CA LEU A 93 -9.20 2.50 3.95
C LEU A 93 -10.52 2.63 4.72
N GLU A 94 -11.40 1.63 4.60
CA GLU A 94 -12.68 1.61 5.28
C GLU A 94 -12.52 1.51 6.80
N GLY A 95 -11.57 0.71 7.27
CA GLY A 95 -11.30 0.56 8.70
C GLY A 95 -10.74 1.83 9.33
N ILE A 96 -9.77 2.48 8.68
CA ILE A 96 -9.19 3.74 9.15
C ILE A 96 -10.25 4.86 9.15
N HIS A 97 -11.04 4.99 8.08
CA HIS A 97 -12.12 5.97 8.04
C HIS A 97 -13.15 5.72 9.15
N ALA A 98 -13.53 4.46 9.40
CA ALA A 98 -14.46 4.11 10.47
C ALA A 98 -13.91 4.44 11.87
N ASP A 99 -12.59 4.41 12.06
CA ASP A 99 -11.94 4.69 13.33
C ASP A 99 -11.71 6.19 13.57
N CYS A 100 -11.33 6.94 12.52
CA CYS A 100 -10.88 8.33 12.61
C CYS A 100 -11.94 9.36 12.14
N GLY A 101 -12.96 8.95 11.40
CA GLY A 101 -13.90 9.89 10.78
C GLY A 101 -13.17 10.89 9.88
N GLU A 102 -13.43 12.19 10.09
CA GLU A 102 -12.78 13.27 9.32
C GLU A 102 -11.27 13.40 9.59
N GLU A 103 -10.76 12.84 10.71
CA GLU A 103 -9.33 12.85 11.04
C GLU A 103 -8.52 11.83 10.22
N ASP A 104 -9.18 11.02 9.38
CA ASP A 104 -8.50 10.08 8.46
C ASP A 104 -7.63 10.79 7.40
N ASN A 105 -7.83 12.09 7.19
CA ASN A 105 -6.97 12.91 6.35
C ASN A 105 -5.57 13.15 6.94
N GLU A 106 -5.39 12.91 8.24
CA GLU A 106 -4.07 12.92 8.90
C GLU A 106 -3.32 11.59 8.72
N VAL A 107 -4.02 10.56 8.24
CA VAL A 107 -3.45 9.24 7.96
C VAL A 107 -3.05 9.17 6.49
N THR A 108 -1.80 8.75 6.26
CA THR A 108 -1.27 8.57 4.90
C THR A 108 -1.13 7.09 4.59
N ILE A 109 -1.63 6.69 3.43
CA ILE A 109 -1.42 5.35 2.88
C ILE A 109 -0.46 5.42 1.70
N VAL A 110 0.43 4.44 1.61
CA VAL A 110 1.42 4.29 0.54
C VAL A 110 1.31 2.88 -0.02
N VAL A 111 1.31 2.76 -1.34
CA VAL A 111 1.28 1.47 -2.05
C VAL A 111 2.40 1.45 -3.09
N THR A 112 3.25 0.43 -3.01
CA THR A 112 4.34 0.20 -3.96
C THR A 112 4.83 -1.25 -3.87
N GLY A 113 5.70 -1.64 -4.80
CA GLY A 113 6.50 -2.87 -4.71
C GLY A 113 7.91 -2.56 -4.24
N ASP A 114 8.64 -3.56 -3.73
CA ASP A 114 10.07 -3.44 -3.42
C ASP A 114 10.94 -3.68 -4.66
N HIS A 115 10.49 -4.52 -5.59
CA HIS A 115 11.12 -4.75 -6.88
C HIS A 115 10.13 -5.24 -7.94
N THR A 116 10.61 -5.36 -9.18
CA THR A 116 9.82 -5.93 -10.29
C THR A 116 10.18 -7.40 -10.48
N THR A 117 9.16 -8.26 -10.61
CA THR A 117 9.32 -9.71 -10.95
C THR A 117 8.41 -10.06 -12.13
N PRO A 118 8.81 -9.77 -13.39
CA PRO A 118 7.94 -9.95 -14.55
C PRO A 118 7.73 -11.43 -14.85
N VAL A 119 6.48 -11.81 -15.08
CA VAL A 119 6.03 -13.17 -15.42
C VAL A 119 6.75 -13.76 -16.64
N LYS A 120 7.17 -12.89 -17.58
CA LYS A 120 7.96 -13.26 -18.76
C LYS A 120 9.35 -13.80 -18.40
N TYR A 121 9.99 -13.22 -17.39
CA TYR A 121 11.34 -13.60 -16.97
C TYR A 121 11.31 -14.65 -15.85
N GLY A 122 10.35 -14.57 -14.93
CA GLY A 122 10.28 -15.48 -13.77
C GLY A 122 11.34 -15.21 -12.71
N ASP A 123 11.93 -14.01 -12.73
CA ASP A 123 12.95 -13.59 -11.77
C ASP A 123 12.89 -12.07 -11.60
N HIS A 124 13.60 -11.57 -10.59
CA HIS A 124 13.69 -10.15 -10.30
C HIS A 124 14.39 -9.42 -11.46
N THR A 125 13.89 -8.23 -11.76
CA THR A 125 14.44 -7.35 -12.78
C THR A 125 14.51 -5.91 -12.26
N PHE A 126 14.99 -4.98 -13.09
CA PHE A 126 15.38 -3.62 -12.68
C PHE A 126 14.44 -2.53 -13.22
N GLU A 127 13.30 -2.91 -13.83
CA GLU A 127 12.26 -1.95 -14.18
C GLU A 127 11.74 -1.24 -12.92
N PRO A 128 11.40 0.06 -13.03
CA PRO A 128 10.82 0.80 -11.91
C PRO A 128 9.46 0.23 -11.52
N VAL A 129 9.16 0.30 -10.21
CA VAL A 129 7.90 -0.14 -9.62
C VAL A 129 6.90 1.03 -9.51
N PRO A 130 5.59 0.79 -9.67
CA PRO A 130 4.55 1.77 -9.37
C PRO A 130 4.61 2.25 -7.92
N PHE A 131 4.34 3.55 -7.70
CA PHE A 131 4.22 4.14 -6.37
C PHE A 131 3.01 5.07 -6.32
N ALA A 132 2.21 4.95 -5.26
CA ALA A 132 1.09 5.83 -4.96
C ALA A 132 1.10 6.21 -3.47
N ILE A 133 0.72 7.45 -3.19
CA ILE A 133 0.57 8.01 -1.85
C ILE A 133 -0.72 8.83 -1.81
N ALA A 134 -1.48 8.69 -0.73
CA ALA A 134 -2.71 9.43 -0.54
C ALA A 134 -2.99 9.64 0.95
N ARG A 135 -3.74 10.70 1.25
CA ARG A 135 -4.48 10.80 2.51
C ARG A 135 -5.63 9.78 2.50
N VAL A 136 -5.86 9.12 3.61
CA VAL A 136 -6.87 8.04 3.66
C VAL A 136 -8.26 8.58 3.38
N GLY A 137 -8.65 9.75 3.91
CA GLY A 137 -9.95 10.36 3.60
C GLY A 137 -10.18 10.55 2.11
N ASN A 138 -9.24 11.18 1.40
CA ASN A 138 -9.30 11.34 -0.05
C ASN A 138 -9.40 9.99 -0.79
N ALA A 139 -8.62 8.98 -0.37
CA ALA A 139 -8.66 7.65 -0.99
C ALA A 139 -9.99 6.93 -0.71
N TYR A 140 -10.55 7.09 0.49
CA TYR A 140 -11.83 6.52 0.89
C TYR A 140 -12.99 7.13 0.09
N GLU A 141 -13.04 8.45 -0.07
CA GLU A 141 -14.06 9.11 -0.90
C GLU A 141 -14.06 8.57 -2.34
N ARG A 142 -12.87 8.38 -2.92
CA ARG A 142 -12.72 7.78 -4.25
C ARG A 142 -13.22 6.34 -4.27
N LEU A 143 -12.87 5.54 -3.27
CA LEU A 143 -13.37 4.17 -3.13
C LEU A 143 -14.91 4.12 -3.08
N GLN A 144 -15.54 4.99 -2.30
CA GLN A 144 -17.01 5.05 -2.21
C GLN A 144 -17.65 5.46 -3.54
N HIS A 145 -17.04 6.41 -4.26
CA HIS A 145 -17.52 6.80 -5.59
C HIS A 145 -17.55 5.60 -6.55
N PHE A 146 -16.51 4.78 -6.57
CA PHE A 146 -16.44 3.58 -7.39
C PHE A 146 -17.46 2.51 -6.97
N LYS A 147 -17.60 2.25 -5.66
CA LYS A 147 -18.59 1.28 -5.15
C LYS A 147 -20.03 1.67 -5.49
N ASN A 148 -20.31 2.97 -5.59
CA ASN A 148 -21.62 3.50 -5.95
C ASN A 148 -21.87 3.60 -7.46
N GLY A 149 -21.04 2.95 -8.29
CA GLY A 149 -21.20 2.91 -9.75
C GLY A 149 -20.70 4.17 -10.47
N GLY A 150 -19.87 4.98 -9.81
CA GLY A 150 -19.21 6.13 -10.42
C GLY A 150 -18.25 5.71 -11.54
N ASP A 151 -18.24 6.47 -12.63
CA ASP A 151 -17.41 6.20 -13.80
C ASP A 151 -15.92 6.55 -13.52
N PRO A 152 -14.98 5.60 -13.68
CA PRO A 152 -13.53 5.86 -13.58
C PRO A 152 -12.98 6.91 -14.54
N ALA A 153 -13.66 7.19 -15.64
CA ALA A 153 -13.27 8.26 -16.57
C ALA A 153 -13.77 9.64 -16.11
N ASN A 154 -14.76 9.71 -15.22
CA ASN A 154 -15.38 10.96 -14.76
C ASN A 154 -14.75 11.50 -13.45
N VAL A 155 -13.66 10.86 -13.02
CA VAL A 155 -12.79 11.19 -11.86
C VAL A 155 -12.20 12.62 -11.97
N ASN A 156 -12.18 13.18 -13.18
CA ASN A 156 -11.74 14.54 -13.51
C ASN A 156 -12.68 15.66 -13.01
N ASN A 157 -13.88 15.34 -12.53
CA ASN A 157 -14.84 16.35 -12.02
C ASN A 157 -14.64 16.71 -10.54
N LEU A 158 -13.77 16.00 -9.81
CA LEU A 158 -13.26 16.45 -8.52
C LEU A 158 -12.05 17.36 -8.81
N PRO A 159 -12.05 18.63 -8.36
CA PRO A 159 -10.94 19.53 -8.64
C PRO A 159 -9.64 18.90 -8.13
N PRO A 160 -8.54 18.95 -8.90
CA PRO A 160 -7.24 18.50 -8.40
C PRO A 160 -6.91 19.32 -7.15
N GLY A 161 -6.90 18.64 -6.00
CA GLY A 161 -6.30 19.18 -4.78
C GLY A 161 -4.80 19.35 -4.98
N PRO A 162 -4.11 20.17 -4.19
CA PRO A 162 -2.69 20.44 -4.40
C PRO A 162 -1.79 19.20 -4.25
N LEU A 163 -2.30 18.13 -3.62
CA LEU A 163 -1.62 16.84 -3.45
C LEU A 163 -2.16 15.72 -4.35
N THR A 164 -3.03 16.02 -5.30
CA THR A 164 -3.65 15.03 -6.21
C THR A 164 -3.31 15.36 -7.65
N ASP A 165 -2.62 14.45 -8.34
CA ASP A 165 -2.34 14.58 -9.77
C ASP A 165 -3.47 14.01 -10.65
N GLY A 166 -3.28 14.03 -11.97
CA GLY A 166 -4.28 13.54 -12.93
C GLY A 166 -4.28 12.02 -13.15
N VAL A 167 -3.51 11.23 -12.39
CA VAL A 167 -3.43 9.78 -12.58
C VAL A 167 -4.64 9.10 -11.92
N SER A 168 -5.39 8.33 -12.72
CA SER A 168 -6.63 7.68 -12.28
C SER A 168 -6.53 6.16 -12.11
N ARG A 169 -5.36 5.57 -12.37
CA ARG A 169 -5.14 4.11 -12.29
C ARG A 169 -3.76 3.80 -11.72
N PHE A 170 -3.67 2.73 -10.95
CA PHE A 170 -2.41 2.20 -10.45
C PHE A 170 -1.87 1.11 -11.38
N SER A 171 -1.02 1.51 -12.32
CA SER A 171 -0.27 0.60 -13.20
C SER A 171 1.01 1.25 -13.66
N GLU A 172 1.96 0.46 -14.14
CA GLU A 172 3.28 0.91 -14.61
C GLU A 172 3.17 2.03 -15.66
N LEU A 173 2.17 1.97 -16.54
CA LEU A 173 1.95 2.97 -17.59
C LEU A 173 1.26 4.24 -17.07
N ALA A 174 0.35 4.10 -16.11
CA ALA A 174 -0.42 5.23 -15.60
C ALA A 174 0.43 6.07 -14.63
N VAL A 175 1.08 5.42 -13.67
CA VAL A 175 1.92 6.08 -12.65
C VAL A 175 3.16 6.75 -13.23
N ALA A 176 3.64 6.31 -14.40
CA ALA A 176 4.75 6.95 -15.11
C ALA A 176 4.44 8.40 -15.54
N ARG A 177 3.17 8.80 -15.51
CA ARG A 177 2.73 10.18 -15.79
C ARG A 177 2.44 10.98 -14.51
N GLY A 178 2.67 10.40 -13.33
CA GLY A 178 2.39 11.00 -12.04
C GLY A 178 3.35 12.14 -11.70
N ALA A 179 2.89 13.06 -10.85
CA ALA A 179 3.61 14.28 -10.49
C ALA A 179 4.87 14.03 -9.66
N LEU A 180 4.96 12.86 -8.99
CA LEU A 180 6.15 12.47 -8.21
C LEU A 180 7.38 12.19 -9.07
N GLY A 181 7.19 11.99 -10.39
CA GLY A 181 8.27 11.61 -11.29
C GLY A 181 8.91 10.28 -10.93
N ARG A 182 10.23 10.16 -11.14
CA ARG A 182 11.02 8.96 -10.83
C ARG A 182 12.00 9.26 -9.71
N PHE A 183 12.00 8.43 -8.69
CA PHE A 183 12.88 8.53 -7.53
C PHE A 183 13.35 7.14 -7.07
N ALA A 184 14.37 7.11 -6.22
CA ALA A 184 14.95 5.89 -5.67
C ALA A 184 14.31 5.49 -4.33
N GLY A 185 14.40 4.21 -3.96
CA GLY A 185 13.74 3.67 -2.77
C GLY A 185 14.17 4.32 -1.46
N ASP A 186 15.41 4.79 -1.36
CA ASP A 186 15.94 5.52 -0.20
C ASP A 186 15.29 6.91 -0.01
N GLN A 187 14.63 7.43 -1.05
CA GLN A 187 13.92 8.71 -0.99
C GLN A 187 12.48 8.57 -0.46
N VAL A 188 11.93 7.34 -0.40
CA VAL A 188 10.51 7.08 -0.07
C VAL A 188 10.10 7.71 1.26
N ILE A 189 10.82 7.44 2.35
CA ILE A 189 10.39 7.93 3.67
C ILE A 189 10.47 9.45 3.78
N ASN A 190 11.45 10.09 3.14
CA ASN A 190 11.54 11.55 3.11
C ASN A 190 10.37 12.16 2.31
N LEU A 191 9.99 11.53 1.20
CA LEU A 191 8.83 11.94 0.40
C LEU A 191 7.52 11.78 1.19
N VAL A 192 7.33 10.65 1.87
CA VAL A 192 6.15 10.40 2.71
C VAL A 192 6.03 11.43 3.83
N LYS A 193 7.14 11.77 4.50
CA LYS A 193 7.16 12.82 5.52
C LYS A 193 6.79 14.19 4.93
N GLY A 194 7.39 14.57 3.80
CA GLY A 194 7.08 15.84 3.13
C GLY A 194 5.62 15.92 2.68
N PHE A 195 5.04 14.81 2.23
CA PHE A 195 3.60 14.73 1.90
C PHE A 195 2.71 14.90 3.13
N ARG A 196 3.09 14.32 4.27
CA ARG A 196 2.36 14.45 5.56
C ARG A 196 2.44 15.85 6.14
N GLU A 197 3.60 16.49 6.07
CA GLU A 197 3.86 17.83 6.61
C GLU A 197 3.26 18.96 5.75
N TYR A 198 2.72 18.64 4.56
CA TYR A 198 2.11 19.63 3.68
C TYR A 198 0.75 20.12 4.23
N GLU A 199 0.75 21.30 4.84
CA GLU A 199 -0.48 22.01 5.24
C GLU A 199 -1.14 22.67 4.01
N LEU A 200 -2.48 22.60 3.93
CA LEU A 200 -3.29 23.20 2.86
C LEU A 200 -3.57 24.68 3.10
#